data_AF-A0A969F1Y8-F1
#
_entry.id   AF-A0A969F1Y8-F1
#
_cell.length_a   1.000
_cell.length_b   1.000
_cell.length_c   1.000
_cell.angle_alpha   90.00
_cell.angle_beta   90.00
_cell.angle_gamma   90.00
#
_symmetry.space_group_name_H-M   'P 1'
#
loop_
_entity.id
_entity.type
_entity.pdbx_description
1 polymer ?
#
loop_
_entity_poly.entity_id
_entity_poly.type
_entity_poly.pdbx_seq_one_letter_code
_entity_poly.pdbx_strand_id
1 'polypeptide(L)'
;MSVALVALSPACRSPAPAFTDKHTYAISINGPTAQPSACIRCGQCNTVCPEALAADALHFACIAERTNPRVEIELGNCIECGACELACPSDIPLLAQFRLARTQLAARRDAADRATRALSRYARQQKRRSQHSNAGEEERTRRAHAPRPWLDDDP
;
A
#
# COMPACT_ATOMS: atom_id res chain seq x y z
N MET A 1 3.52 25.39 -62.91
CA MET A 1 2.70 25.13 -61.70
C MET A 1 3.46 24.10 -60.87
N SER A 2 4.30 24.60 -59.95
CA SER A 2 5.17 23.78 -59.10
C SER A 2 4.36 23.10 -58.02
N VAL A 3 4.29 21.77 -58.06
CA VAL A 3 3.82 20.98 -56.92
C VAL A 3 5.02 20.84 -55.99
N ALA A 4 5.02 21.60 -54.91
CA ALA A 4 6.01 21.49 -53.85
C ALA A 4 5.84 20.14 -53.14
N LEU A 5 6.72 19.20 -53.47
CA LEU A 5 6.96 18.01 -52.66
C LEU A 5 7.51 18.48 -51.31
N VAL A 6 6.67 18.44 -50.28
CA VAL A 6 7.12 18.55 -48.89
C VAL A 6 7.93 17.29 -48.60
N ALA A 7 9.25 17.42 -48.67
CA ALA A 7 10.18 16.44 -48.15
C ALA A 7 9.99 16.38 -46.63
N LEU A 8 9.24 15.39 -46.14
CA LEU A 8 9.28 15.03 -44.73
C LEU A 8 10.66 14.45 -44.42
N SER A 9 11.45 15.20 -43.66
CA SER A 9 12.72 14.76 -43.09
C SER A 9 12.61 13.39 -42.40
N PRO A 10 13.51 12.43 -42.66
CA PRO A 10 13.46 11.08 -42.08
C PRO A 10 13.99 11.01 -40.63
N ALA A 11 13.93 12.10 -39.87
CA ALA A 11 14.61 12.23 -38.57
C ALA A 11 13.80 11.77 -37.34
N CYS A 12 12.54 11.31 -37.50
CA CYS A 12 11.69 10.90 -36.36
C CYS A 12 11.10 9.49 -36.48
N ARG A 13 11.81 8.55 -37.11
CA ARG A 13 11.58 7.11 -36.91
C ARG A 13 12.88 6.42 -36.52
N SER A 14 13.38 6.79 -35.35
CA SER A 14 14.24 5.88 -34.60
C SER A 14 13.42 4.62 -34.31
N PRO A 15 13.93 3.41 -34.59
CA PRO A 15 13.23 2.19 -34.27
C PRO A 15 13.04 2.13 -32.76
N ALA A 16 11.78 2.07 -32.31
CA ALA A 16 11.47 1.70 -30.94
C ALA A 16 12.16 0.36 -30.65
N PRO A 17 12.99 0.24 -29.59
CA PRO A 17 13.58 -1.05 -29.27
C PRO A 17 12.45 -2.04 -29.00
N ALA A 18 12.51 -3.16 -29.71
CA ALA A 18 11.55 -4.23 -29.62
C ALA A 18 11.37 -4.64 -28.16
N PHE A 19 10.09 -4.75 -27.77
CA PHE A 19 9.64 -5.28 -26.51
C PHE A 19 9.92 -6.79 -26.45
N THR A 20 11.17 -7.18 -26.21
CA THR A 20 11.56 -8.58 -25.99
C THR A 20 12.56 -8.65 -24.83
N ASP A 21 12.09 -9.26 -23.75
CA ASP A 21 12.78 -9.68 -22.53
C ASP A 21 13.78 -8.73 -21.85
N LYS A 22 13.30 -8.18 -20.74
CA LYS A 22 13.93 -7.19 -19.85
C LYS A 22 15.09 -7.75 -19.02
N HIS A 23 15.54 -8.97 -19.30
CA HIS A 23 16.63 -9.61 -18.58
C HIS A 23 17.98 -9.54 -19.31
N THR A 24 18.02 -9.12 -20.58
CA THR A 24 19.25 -9.20 -21.38
C THR A 24 19.90 -7.85 -21.72
N TYR A 25 19.27 -6.70 -21.41
CA TYR A 25 19.98 -5.41 -21.45
C TYR A 25 20.72 -5.11 -20.13
N ALA A 26 21.37 -6.14 -19.59
CA ALA A 26 22.50 -5.99 -18.70
C ALA A 26 23.77 -5.81 -19.55
N ILE A 27 23.81 -4.77 -20.38
CA ILE A 27 25.09 -4.16 -20.76
C ILE A 27 25.22 -2.97 -19.82
N SER A 28 25.67 -3.29 -18.62
CA SER A 28 25.85 -2.34 -17.55
C SER A 28 27.03 -1.44 -17.90
N ILE A 29 26.81 -0.12 -17.86
CA ILE A 29 27.88 0.87 -18.02
C ILE A 29 28.82 0.83 -16.81
N ASN A 30 28.35 0.29 -15.67
CA ASN A 30 29.13 -0.06 -14.50
C ASN A 30 29.01 -1.57 -14.27
N GLY A 31 30.12 -2.32 -14.33
CA GLY A 31 30.14 -3.80 -14.30
C GLY A 31 29.40 -4.47 -13.13
N PRO A 32 29.32 -5.82 -13.12
CA PRO A 32 28.42 -6.61 -12.25
C PRO A 32 28.73 -6.60 -10.74
N THR A 33 29.49 -5.62 -10.23
CA THR A 33 29.95 -5.54 -8.84
C THR A 33 29.95 -4.13 -8.25
N ALA A 34 29.29 -3.15 -8.87
CA ALA A 34 29.13 -1.83 -8.28
C ALA A 34 28.29 -1.95 -6.99
N GLN A 35 28.95 -1.86 -5.84
CA GLN A 35 28.26 -1.81 -4.55
C GLN A 35 27.44 -0.52 -4.49
N PRO A 36 26.17 -0.56 -4.01
CA PRO A 36 25.35 0.62 -3.93
C PRO A 36 26.05 1.68 -3.08
N SER A 37 26.21 2.88 -3.66
CA SER A 37 26.80 4.01 -2.97
C SER A 37 25.74 4.86 -2.27
N ALA A 38 26.15 5.75 -1.39
CA ALA A 38 25.23 6.64 -0.68
C ALA A 38 24.49 7.57 -1.66
N CYS A 39 23.20 7.79 -1.40
CA CYS A 39 22.39 8.71 -2.20
C CYS A 39 22.96 10.14 -2.15
N ILE A 40 23.35 10.68 -3.31
CA ILE A 40 23.83 12.07 -3.45
C ILE A 40 22.69 13.08 -3.69
N ARG A 41 21.44 12.63 -3.67
CA ARG A 41 20.24 13.46 -3.80
C ARG A 41 20.18 14.30 -5.09
N CYS A 42 20.56 13.69 -6.21
CA CYS A 42 20.62 14.33 -7.53
C CYS A 42 19.24 14.59 -8.18
N GLY A 43 18.17 13.96 -7.70
CA GLY A 43 16.79 14.16 -8.20
C GLY A 43 16.45 13.50 -9.54
N GLN A 44 17.38 12.80 -10.19
CA GLN A 44 17.16 12.15 -11.49
C GLN A 44 15.98 11.16 -11.47
N CYS A 45 15.85 10.40 -10.38
CA CYS A 45 14.77 9.43 -10.18
C CYS A 45 13.35 10.04 -10.25
N ASN A 46 13.19 11.32 -9.90
CA ASN A 46 11.90 12.02 -9.99
C ASN A 46 11.59 12.41 -11.43
N THR A 47 12.61 12.85 -12.18
CA THR A 47 12.46 13.35 -13.56
C THR A 47 12.12 12.25 -14.56
N VAL A 48 12.62 11.04 -14.33
CA VAL A 48 12.38 9.88 -15.21
C VAL A 48 11.12 9.11 -14.87
N CYS A 49 10.44 9.44 -13.77
CA CYS A 49 9.29 8.69 -13.31
C CYS A 49 8.06 8.98 -14.21
N PRO A 50 7.45 7.96 -14.85
CA PRO A 50 6.27 8.17 -15.70
C PRO A 50 5.04 8.65 -14.91
N GLU A 51 4.97 8.31 -13.62
CA GLU A 51 3.89 8.70 -12.70
C GLU A 51 4.23 9.96 -11.89
N ALA A 52 5.34 10.63 -12.21
CA ALA A 52 5.81 11.84 -11.52
C ALA A 52 5.91 11.71 -9.98
N LEU A 53 6.34 10.53 -9.49
CA LEU A 53 6.53 10.25 -8.07
C LEU A 53 7.73 11.03 -7.50
N ALA A 54 7.66 11.41 -6.22
CA ALA A 54 8.80 11.92 -5.46
C ALA A 54 9.68 10.75 -4.96
N ALA A 55 10.33 10.05 -5.89
CA ALA A 55 11.13 8.86 -5.63
C ALA A 55 12.30 9.11 -4.65
N ASP A 56 12.90 10.29 -4.64
CA ASP A 56 13.91 10.67 -3.64
C ASP A 56 13.33 10.70 -2.22
N ALA A 57 12.17 11.33 -2.02
CA ALA A 57 11.49 11.38 -0.74
C ALA A 57 11.01 9.99 -0.30
N LEU A 58 10.50 9.17 -1.24
CA LEU A 58 10.13 7.79 -0.99
C LEU A 58 11.31 6.94 -0.52
N HIS A 59 12.49 7.09 -1.14
CA HIS A 59 13.70 6.38 -0.74
C HIS A 59 14.06 6.65 0.72
N PHE A 60 14.07 7.93 1.13
CA PHE A 60 14.35 8.29 2.52
C PHE A 60 13.24 7.82 3.48
N ALA A 61 11.98 7.82 3.05
CA ALA A 61 10.87 7.26 3.83
C ALA A 61 11.05 5.75 4.06
N CYS A 62 11.50 5.01 3.04
CA CYS A 62 11.81 3.59 3.14
C CYS A 62 12.97 3.33 4.10
N ILE A 63 14.08 4.07 4.01
CA ILE A 63 15.22 3.93 4.92
C ILE A 63 14.84 4.27 6.37
N ALA A 64 14.02 5.31 6.56
CA ALA A 64 13.58 5.72 7.89
C ALA A 64 12.47 4.81 8.46
N GLU A 65 11.95 3.85 7.69
CA GLU A 65 10.77 3.03 8.00
C GLU A 65 9.53 3.88 8.38
N ARG A 66 9.48 5.13 7.91
CA ARG A 66 8.42 6.11 8.22
C ARG A 66 7.43 6.18 7.07
N THR A 67 6.23 5.67 7.30
CA THR A 67 5.10 5.80 6.36
C THR A 67 4.19 6.94 6.80
N ASN A 68 4.08 7.95 5.93
CA ASN A 68 3.11 9.03 6.04
C ASN A 68 2.01 8.82 4.99
N PRO A 69 0.82 9.42 5.15
CA PRO A 69 -0.27 9.26 4.18
C PRO A 69 0.16 9.62 2.74
N ARG A 70 1.02 10.62 2.57
CA ARG A 70 1.61 10.97 1.27
C ARG A 70 2.45 9.83 0.68
N VAL A 71 3.31 9.22 1.50
CA VAL A 71 4.18 8.10 1.09
C VAL A 71 3.33 6.90 0.69
N GLU A 72 2.23 6.64 1.40
CA GLU A 72 1.30 5.56 1.06
C GLU A 72 0.60 5.78 -0.29
N ILE A 73 0.20 7.02 -0.59
CA ILE A 73 -0.42 7.37 -1.87
C ILE A 73 0.60 7.22 -3.00
N GLU A 74 1.81 7.76 -2.83
CA GLU A 74 2.87 7.68 -3.83
C GLU A 74 3.32 6.22 -4.06
N LEU A 75 3.46 5.40 -3.01
CA LEU A 75 3.71 3.95 -3.14
C LEU A 75 2.57 3.21 -3.84
N GLY A 76 1.32 3.64 -3.63
CA GLY A 76 0.14 3.10 -4.30
C GLY A 76 0.12 3.38 -5.80
N ASN A 77 0.61 4.55 -6.21
CA ASN A 77 0.69 4.97 -7.61
C ASN A 77 1.89 4.35 -8.36
N CYS A 78 2.86 3.76 -7.65
CA CYS A 78 4.00 3.12 -8.27
C CYS A 78 3.60 1.91 -9.14
N ILE A 79 3.85 2.02 -10.44
CA ILE A 79 3.61 0.96 -11.44
C ILE A 79 4.80 0.00 -11.62
N GLU A 80 5.84 0.12 -10.80
CA GLU A 80 6.99 -0.78 -10.79
C GLU A 80 7.76 -0.87 -12.14
N CYS A 81 7.85 0.25 -12.86
CA CYS A 81 8.53 0.32 -14.16
C CYS A 81 10.06 0.19 -14.10
N GLY A 82 10.69 0.49 -12.95
CA GLY A 82 12.14 0.41 -12.75
C GLY A 82 12.98 1.57 -13.31
N ALA A 83 12.35 2.60 -13.89
CA ALA A 83 13.08 3.75 -14.45
C ALA A 83 13.95 4.48 -13.40
N CYS A 84 13.49 4.55 -12.15
CA CYS A 84 14.23 5.20 -11.07
C CYS A 84 15.53 4.48 -10.69
N GLU A 85 15.55 3.16 -10.75
CA GLU A 85 16.73 2.33 -10.46
C GLU A 85 17.78 2.48 -11.56
N LEU A 86 17.34 2.44 -12.83
CA LEU A 86 18.22 2.60 -13.99
C LEU A 86 18.83 4.01 -14.10
N ALA A 87 18.10 5.05 -13.68
CA ALA A 87 18.59 6.42 -13.74
C ALA A 87 19.46 6.83 -12.53
N CYS A 88 19.59 5.96 -11.52
CA CYS A 88 20.31 6.30 -10.29
C CYS A 88 21.83 6.24 -10.53
N PRO A 89 22.58 7.35 -10.38
CA PRO A 89 24.04 7.33 -10.53
C PRO A 89 24.75 6.61 -9.36
N SER A 90 24.02 6.33 -8.28
CA SER A 90 24.54 5.67 -7.08
C SER A 90 24.32 4.15 -7.08
N ASP A 91 23.72 3.60 -8.14
CA ASP A 91 23.35 2.18 -8.27
C ASP A 91 22.48 1.67 -7.10
N ILE A 92 21.59 2.52 -6.58
CA ILE A 92 20.67 2.18 -5.48
C ILE A 92 19.47 1.40 -6.02
N PRO A 93 19.11 0.24 -5.43
CA PRO A 93 18.00 -0.59 -5.88
C PRO A 93 16.64 -0.03 -5.43
N LEU A 94 16.26 1.13 -5.96
CA LEU A 94 15.04 1.86 -5.58
C LEU A 94 13.76 1.04 -5.80
N LEU A 95 13.67 0.31 -6.92
CA LEU A 95 12.49 -0.50 -7.21
C LEU A 95 12.30 -1.62 -6.18
N ALA A 96 13.39 -2.29 -5.77
CA ALA A 96 13.34 -3.33 -4.75
C ALA A 96 12.85 -2.78 -3.41
N GLN A 97 13.34 -1.59 -3.02
CA GLN A 97 12.89 -0.90 -1.81
C GLN A 97 11.40 -0.56 -1.86
N PHE A 98 10.92 -0.02 -2.99
CA PHE A 98 9.50 0.34 -3.15
C PHE A 98 8.58 -0.87 -3.16
N ARG A 99 8.99 -1.98 -3.81
CA ARG A 99 8.27 -3.25 -3.75
C ARG A 99 8.15 -3.77 -2.32
N LEU A 100 9.25 -3.77 -1.57
CA LEU A 100 9.23 -4.17 -0.16
C LEU A 100 8.32 -3.27 0.68
N ALA A 101 8.42 -1.95 0.51
CA ALA A 101 7.58 -1.01 1.24
C ALA A 101 6.08 -1.19 0.90
N ARG A 102 5.75 -1.47 -0.37
CA ARG A 102 4.39 -1.73 -0.82
C ARG A 102 3.82 -3.02 -0.20
N THR A 103 4.60 -4.10 -0.15
CA THR A 103 4.16 -5.36 0.48
C THR A 103 3.98 -5.19 1.99
N GLN A 104 4.89 -4.47 2.65
CA GLN A 104 4.75 -4.13 4.07
C GLN A 104 3.50 -3.30 4.34
N LEU A 105 3.21 -2.31 3.50
CA LEU A 105 2.02 -1.48 3.63
C LEU A 105 0.73 -2.30 3.46
N ALA A 106 0.68 -3.20 2.46
CA ALA A 106 -0.44 -4.11 2.27
C ALA A 106 -0.64 -5.01 3.50
N ALA A 107 0.43 -5.61 4.02
CA ALA A 107 0.35 -6.45 5.22
C ALA A 107 -0.16 -5.69 6.46
N ARG A 108 0.26 -4.43 6.64
CA ARG A 108 -0.23 -3.54 7.71
C ARG A 108 -1.72 -3.25 7.56
N ARG A 109 -2.19 -2.95 6.34
CA ARG A 109 -3.61 -2.70 6.05
C ARG A 109 -4.46 -3.94 6.33
N ASP A 110 -4.02 -5.09 5.86
CA ASP A 110 -4.73 -6.36 6.12
C ASP A 110 -4.81 -6.69 7.60
N ALA A 111 -3.74 -6.43 8.37
CA ALA A 111 -3.74 -6.62 9.82
C ALA A 111 -4.73 -5.68 10.52
N ALA A 112 -4.79 -4.41 10.12
CA ALA A 112 -5.75 -3.44 10.64
C ALA A 112 -7.19 -3.84 10.33
N ASP A 113 -7.48 -4.31 9.11
CA ASP A 113 -8.80 -4.80 8.72
C ASP A 113 -9.21 -6.03 9.52
N ARG A 114 -8.29 -6.98 9.72
CA ARG A 114 -8.53 -8.16 10.57
C ARG A 114 -8.84 -7.76 12.00
N ALA A 115 -8.09 -6.82 12.57
CA ALA A 115 -8.33 -6.29 13.92
C ALA A 115 -9.72 -5.64 14.01
N THR A 116 -10.09 -4.80 13.04
CA THR A 116 -11.40 -4.13 12.98
C THR A 116 -12.56 -5.14 12.90
N ARG A 117 -12.41 -6.19 12.09
CA ARG A 117 -13.39 -7.29 11.98
C ARG A 117 -13.46 -8.12 13.27
N ALA A 118 -12.36 -8.28 14.01
CA ALA A 118 -12.34 -8.95 15.30
C ALA A 118 -13.07 -8.13 16.38
N LEU A 119 -12.80 -6.82 16.44
CA LEU A 119 -13.49 -5.89 17.36
C LEU A 119 -15.01 -5.89 17.10
N SER A 120 -15.43 -5.85 15.84
CA SER A 120 -16.85 -5.90 15.46
C SER A 120 -17.53 -7.20 15.93
N ARG A 121 -16.82 -8.33 15.85
CA ARG A 121 -17.31 -9.62 16.35
C ARG A 121 -17.40 -9.64 17.87
N TYR A 122 -16.38 -9.12 18.55
CA TYR A 122 -16.34 -9.02 20.00
C TYR A 122 -17.49 -8.16 20.54
N ALA A 123 -17.74 -6.99 19.95
CA ALA A 123 -18.83 -6.11 20.32
C ALA A 123 -20.22 -6.77 20.20
N ARG A 124 -20.47 -7.53 19.12
CA ARG A 124 -21.71 -8.31 18.95
C ARG A 124 -21.88 -9.37 20.03
N GLN A 125 -20.80 -10.08 20.36
CA GLN A 125 -20.81 -11.09 21.42
C GLN A 125 -21.10 -10.47 22.78
N GLN A 126 -20.49 -9.32 23.09
CA GLN A 126 -20.73 -8.61 24.34
C GLN A 126 -22.19 -8.18 24.48
N LYS A 127 -22.78 -7.59 23.42
CA LYS A 127 -24.19 -7.19 23.42
C LYS A 127 -25.13 -8.37 23.66
N ARG A 128 -24.89 -9.51 23.00
CA ARG A 128 -25.69 -10.72 23.20
C ARG A 128 -25.56 -11.28 24.63
N ARG A 129 -24.34 -11.28 25.18
CA ARG A 129 -24.08 -11.73 26.55
C ARG A 129 -24.77 -10.84 27.59
N SER A 130 -24.71 -9.51 27.41
CA SER A 130 -25.38 -8.58 28.33
C SER A 130 -26.90 -8.72 28.25
N GLN A 131 -27.47 -8.89 27.05
CA GLN A 131 -28.92 -9.13 26.89
C GLN A 131 -29.38 -10.40 27.60
N HIS A 132 -28.67 -11.52 27.44
CA HIS A 132 -29.03 -12.77 28.11
C HIS A 132 -28.86 -12.68 29.64
N SER A 133 -27.82 -12.00 30.11
CA SER A 133 -27.62 -11.74 31.54
C SER A 133 -28.75 -10.89 32.12
N ASN A 134 -29.07 -9.78 31.46
CA ASN A 134 -30.11 -8.84 31.90
C ASN A 134 -31.49 -9.50 31.86
N ALA A 135 -31.83 -10.21 30.79
CA ALA A 135 -33.10 -10.94 30.70
C ALA A 135 -33.23 -12.01 31.79
N GLY A 136 -32.13 -12.72 32.11
CA GLY A 136 -32.10 -13.67 33.21
C GLY A 136 -32.31 -13.01 34.58
N GLU A 137 -31.75 -11.83 34.79
CA GLU A 137 -31.94 -11.05 36.03
C GLU A 137 -33.35 -10.46 36.12
N GLU A 138 -33.89 -9.93 35.01
CA GLU A 138 -35.28 -9.46 34.90
C GLU A 138 -36.27 -10.59 35.18
N GLU A 139 -36.02 -11.81 34.68
CA GLU A 139 -36.89 -12.96 34.96
C GLU A 139 -36.81 -13.40 36.43
N ARG A 140 -35.60 -13.44 37.01
CA ARG A 140 -35.41 -13.75 38.44
C ARG A 140 -36.13 -12.74 39.34
N THR A 141 -35.96 -11.45 39.04
CA THR A 141 -36.61 -10.37 39.78
C THR A 141 -38.13 -10.42 39.62
N ARG A 142 -38.65 -10.67 38.41
CA ARG A 142 -40.08 -10.87 38.14
C ARG A 142 -40.65 -12.04 38.92
N ARG A 143 -39.98 -13.19 38.93
CA ARG A 143 -40.41 -14.39 39.67
C ARG A 143 -40.38 -14.18 41.19
N ALA A 144 -39.42 -13.43 41.71
CA ALA A 144 -39.35 -13.08 43.13
C ALA A 144 -40.50 -12.14 43.57
N HIS A 145 -40.88 -11.20 42.71
CA HIS A 145 -42.00 -10.26 42.95
C HIS A 145 -43.37 -10.81 42.54
N ALA A 146 -43.45 -12.01 41.97
CA ALA A 146 -44.71 -12.60 41.57
C ALA A 146 -45.57 -12.89 42.82
N PRO A 147 -46.86 -12.49 42.83
CA PRO A 147 -47.75 -12.81 43.93
C PRO A 147 -47.83 -14.33 44.08
N ARG A 148 -47.75 -14.81 45.32
CA ARG A 148 -47.83 -16.25 45.62
C ARG A 148 -49.30 -16.67 45.53
N PRO A 149 -49.67 -17.62 44.66
CA PRO A 149 -51.08 -17.99 44.42
C PRO A 149 -51.83 -18.53 45.64
N TRP A 150 -51.12 -18.86 46.71
CA TRP A 150 -51.64 -19.51 47.92
C TRP A 150 -51.65 -18.58 49.13
N LEU A 151 -51.43 -17.27 48.93
CA LEU A 151 -51.29 -16.29 50.01
C LEU A 151 -52.55 -15.45 50.25
N ASP A 152 -53.68 -15.82 49.65
CA ASP A 152 -54.95 -15.07 49.72
C ASP A 152 -55.98 -15.69 50.69
N ASP A 153 -55.57 -16.61 51.57
CA ASP A 153 -56.43 -17.17 52.61
C ASP A 153 -56.07 -16.55 53.98
N ASP A 154 -56.65 -15.39 54.29
CA ASP A 154 -56.84 -14.98 55.69
C ASP A 154 -58.33 -14.64 55.92
N PRO A 155 -58.95 -15.14 57.02
CA PRO A 155 -60.40 -15.15 57.28
C PRO A 155 -61.03 -13.79 57.63
#